data_AF-A0A4Q1K8P2-F1
#
_entry.id   AF-A0A4Q1K8P2-F1
#
_cell.length_a   1.000
_cell.length_b   1.000
_cell.length_c   1.000
_cell.angle_alpha   90.00
_cell.angle_beta   90.00
_cell.angle_gamma   90.00
#
_symmetry.space_group_name_H-M   'P 1'
#
loop_
_entity.id
_entity.type
_entity.pdbx_description
1 polymer ?
#
loop_
_entity_poly.entity_id
_entity_poly.type
_entity_poly.pdbx_seq_one_letter_code
_entity_poly.pdbx_strand_id
1 'polypeptide(L)'
;MEKVKYIFGILILFFFQDVFSNTTLFSENDPNKIVEEMIIEINRIQKNYNTEYGILHDKLLEINKKISSEITTDQKVDFIIKKDFIKSEIENLKVNTNTDISKIRYIKGLQIIKILYEKVLSLDHHFASVRTFTEINKISNPNQYPEFEKIKELITKKKDKKTGFDISSILGSNPYISVISTFTNLLVSGLSKEEKDVELQKIDCLLDFTMRMQNDLNTIYFETAFLQSSNQTIKNNLEVLFKEYTKPIGYSLGLEECRNEDDWDAVSNKLSAYIEGMKKSPPQKQLKLQIDIEFPIDRLIQFVTQYNDFINEGGKFYQKFNTILNSYENQKQCETKLPIEYKKMKEDIAVAVEKFNVAYKPVEINGSKMKEILYGINEFD
;
A
#
# COMPACT_ATOMS: atom_id res chain seq x y z
N MET A 1 -38.94 -30.09 41.70
CA MET A 1 -38.10 -30.55 40.56
C MET A 1 -38.18 -29.65 39.32
N GLU A 2 -39.19 -28.79 39.16
CA GLU A 2 -39.30 -27.91 37.98
C GLU A 2 -38.37 -26.69 37.99
N LYS A 3 -38.01 -26.14 39.16
CA LYS A 3 -37.11 -24.97 39.25
C LYS A 3 -35.66 -25.25 38.83
N VAL A 4 -35.20 -26.50 38.89
CA VAL A 4 -33.83 -26.87 38.50
C VAL A 4 -33.68 -27.00 36.98
N LYS A 5 -34.76 -27.30 36.25
CA LYS A 5 -34.74 -27.38 34.78
C LYS A 5 -34.64 -25.99 34.12
N TYR A 6 -35.23 -24.95 34.71
CA TYR A 6 -35.14 -23.59 34.19
C TYR A 6 -33.75 -22.97 34.39
N ILE A 7 -33.05 -23.29 35.48
CA ILE A 7 -31.68 -22.80 35.71
C ILE A 7 -30.69 -23.46 34.73
N PHE A 8 -30.89 -24.74 34.38
CA PHE A 8 -30.06 -25.44 33.39
C PHE A 8 -30.34 -24.95 31.95
N GLY A 9 -31.59 -24.58 31.64
CA GLY A 9 -31.94 -23.99 30.34
C GLY A 9 -31.37 -22.58 30.14
N ILE A 10 -31.28 -21.77 31.20
CA ILE A 10 -30.69 -20.43 31.13
C ILE A 10 -29.16 -20.49 31.07
N LEU A 11 -28.51 -21.44 31.78
CA LEU A 11 -27.06 -21.64 31.69
C LEU A 11 -26.61 -22.12 30.31
N ILE A 12 -27.39 -22.96 29.62
CA ILE A 12 -27.07 -23.38 28.24
C ILE A 12 -27.28 -22.23 27.24
N LEU A 13 -28.24 -21.34 27.47
CA LEU A 13 -28.43 -20.13 26.65
C LEU A 13 -27.29 -19.10 26.81
N PHE A 14 -26.66 -19.01 27.99
CA PHE A 14 -25.49 -18.15 28.19
C PHE A 14 -24.20 -18.76 27.61
N PHE A 15 -24.03 -20.09 27.63
CA PHE A 15 -22.83 -20.73 27.04
C PHE A 15 -22.80 -20.70 25.50
N PHE A 16 -23.93 -20.48 24.82
CA PHE A 16 -23.97 -20.31 23.36
C PHE A 16 -23.92 -18.85 22.89
N GLN A 17 -24.01 -17.86 23.78
CA GLN A 17 -23.87 -16.45 23.39
C GLN A 17 -22.43 -15.92 23.39
N ASP A 18 -21.49 -16.60 24.07
CA ASP A 18 -20.08 -16.16 24.11
C ASP A 18 -19.19 -16.74 22.98
N VAL A 19 -19.75 -17.45 22.00
CA VAL A 19 -18.99 -17.98 20.84
C VAL A 19 -19.21 -17.18 19.55
N PHE A 20 -20.20 -16.28 19.52
CA PHE A 20 -20.47 -15.43 18.36
C PHE A 20 -20.76 -14.01 18.80
N SER A 21 -19.72 -13.24 19.14
CA SER A 21 -19.80 -11.78 19.25
C SER A 21 -18.41 -11.17 19.18
N ASN A 22 -18.20 -10.34 18.17
CA ASN A 22 -17.10 -9.39 17.99
C ASN A 22 -15.70 -9.97 17.76
N THR A 23 -15.47 -10.56 16.58
CA THR A 23 -14.30 -10.10 15.83
C THR A 23 -14.61 -8.65 15.44
N THR A 24 -14.00 -7.70 16.12
CA THR A 24 -13.97 -6.29 15.69
C THR A 24 -13.39 -6.29 14.29
N LEU A 25 -14.26 -6.20 13.28
CA LEU A 25 -13.89 -6.44 11.89
C LEU A 25 -12.88 -5.39 11.39
N PHE A 26 -12.75 -4.24 12.05
CA PHE A 26 -11.98 -3.08 11.55
C PHE A 26 -11.49 -2.12 12.65
N SER A 27 -10.52 -2.49 13.49
CA SER A 27 -9.89 -1.50 14.41
C SER A 27 -8.37 -1.42 14.39
N GLU A 28 -7.67 -2.14 13.52
CA GLU A 28 -6.21 -2.11 13.50
C GLU A 28 -5.65 -1.81 12.11
N ASN A 29 -4.86 -0.73 12.02
CA ASN A 29 -4.22 -0.24 10.79
C ASN A 29 -2.92 -0.99 10.45
N ASP A 30 -2.73 -2.19 11.01
CA ASP A 30 -1.49 -2.96 10.89
C ASP A 30 -1.75 -4.32 10.19
N PRO A 31 -1.28 -4.50 8.95
CA PRO A 31 -1.36 -5.77 8.25
C PRO A 31 -0.70 -6.93 9.01
N ASN A 32 0.35 -6.70 9.80
CA ASN A 32 1.00 -7.78 10.58
C ASN A 32 0.04 -8.37 11.60
N LYS A 33 -0.71 -7.52 12.30
CA LYS A 33 -1.65 -7.98 13.30
C LYS A 33 -2.79 -8.77 12.69
N ILE A 34 -3.30 -8.33 11.54
CA ILE A 34 -4.29 -9.09 10.76
C ILE A 34 -3.74 -10.47 10.39
N VAL A 35 -2.47 -10.53 9.99
CA VAL A 35 -1.79 -11.78 9.64
C VAL A 35 -1.56 -12.67 10.88
N GLU A 36 -1.20 -12.11 12.02
CA GLU A 36 -1.05 -12.84 13.29
C GLU A 36 -2.39 -13.38 13.79
N GLU A 37 -3.45 -12.57 13.75
CA GLU A 37 -4.81 -12.99 14.04
C GLU A 37 -5.27 -14.12 13.11
N MET A 38 -4.96 -14.02 11.81
CA MET A 38 -5.24 -15.07 10.84
C MET A 38 -4.59 -16.40 11.24
N ILE A 39 -3.30 -16.39 11.62
CA ILE A 39 -2.59 -17.59 12.08
C ILE A 39 -3.25 -18.16 13.34
N ILE A 40 -3.56 -17.31 14.32
CA ILE A 40 -4.17 -17.73 15.58
C ILE A 40 -5.55 -18.36 15.32
N GLU A 41 -6.38 -17.74 14.48
CA GLU A 41 -7.70 -18.25 14.12
C GLU A 41 -7.62 -19.58 13.36
N ILE A 42 -6.71 -19.71 12.39
CA ILE A 42 -6.48 -20.96 11.64
C ILE A 42 -6.04 -22.08 12.58
N ASN A 43 -5.04 -21.83 13.44
CA ASN A 43 -4.54 -22.82 14.40
C ASN A 43 -5.64 -23.28 15.37
N ARG A 44 -6.52 -22.36 15.79
CA ARG A 44 -7.68 -22.69 16.63
C ARG A 44 -8.65 -23.61 15.91
N ILE A 45 -8.99 -23.32 14.65
CA ILE A 45 -9.88 -24.16 13.84
C ILE A 45 -9.26 -25.54 13.61
N GLN A 46 -7.99 -25.60 13.22
CA GLN A 46 -7.28 -26.86 13.01
C GLN A 46 -7.24 -27.71 14.27
N LYS A 47 -6.99 -27.12 15.45
CA LYS A 47 -7.00 -27.84 16.73
C LYS A 47 -8.37 -28.45 17.03
N ASN A 48 -9.46 -27.72 16.77
CA ASN A 48 -10.82 -28.21 16.98
C ASN A 48 -11.11 -29.41 16.08
N TYR A 49 -10.86 -29.27 14.77
CA TYR A 49 -11.08 -30.36 13.82
C TYR A 49 -10.15 -31.56 14.07
N ASN A 50 -8.88 -31.35 14.47
CA ASN A 50 -7.96 -32.43 14.82
C ASN A 50 -8.46 -33.29 15.98
N THR A 51 -9.19 -32.68 16.93
CA THR A 51 -9.82 -33.43 18.03
C THR A 51 -10.92 -34.35 17.50
N GLU A 52 -11.77 -33.86 16.60
CA GLU A 52 -12.82 -34.66 15.96
C GLU A 52 -12.24 -35.76 15.06
N TYR A 53 -11.17 -35.47 14.31
CA TYR A 53 -10.42 -36.46 13.56
C TYR A 53 -9.90 -37.57 14.45
N GLY A 54 -9.31 -37.24 15.62
CA GLY A 54 -8.83 -38.23 16.58
C GLY A 54 -9.93 -39.21 17.00
N ILE A 55 -11.11 -38.68 17.35
CA ILE A 55 -12.27 -39.48 17.74
C ILE A 55 -12.72 -40.41 16.61
N LEU A 56 -12.79 -39.92 15.37
CA LEU A 56 -13.17 -40.75 14.21
C LEU A 56 -12.10 -41.80 13.90
N HIS A 57 -10.82 -41.46 14.07
CA HIS A 57 -9.72 -42.38 13.80
C HIS A 57 -9.66 -43.52 14.83
N ASP A 58 -9.92 -43.23 16.11
CA ASP A 58 -10.02 -44.22 17.18
C ASP A 58 -11.20 -45.17 16.94
N LYS A 59 -12.37 -44.64 16.55
CA LYS A 59 -13.54 -45.46 16.15
C LYS A 59 -13.21 -46.36 14.97
N LEU A 60 -12.46 -45.86 13.98
CA LEU A 60 -12.04 -46.63 12.81
C LEU A 60 -11.07 -47.77 13.19
N LEU A 61 -10.15 -47.53 14.12
CA LEU A 61 -9.27 -48.56 14.68
C LEU A 61 -10.07 -49.63 15.43
N GLU A 62 -11.06 -49.23 16.24
CA GLU A 62 -11.94 -50.15 16.95
C GLU A 62 -12.73 -51.04 15.99
N ILE A 63 -13.31 -50.45 14.94
CA ILE A 63 -14.04 -51.20 13.91
C ILE A 63 -13.12 -52.16 13.14
N ASN A 64 -11.90 -51.75 12.79
CA ASN A 64 -10.94 -52.65 12.13
C ASN A 64 -10.57 -53.86 13.02
N LYS A 65 -10.47 -53.67 14.33
CA LYS A 65 -10.28 -54.77 15.29
C LYS A 65 -11.49 -55.71 15.28
N LYS A 66 -12.70 -55.16 15.35
CA LYS A 66 -13.96 -55.94 15.32
C LYS A 66 -14.11 -56.75 14.02
N ILE A 67 -13.81 -56.16 12.86
CA ILE A 67 -13.82 -56.87 11.56
C ILE A 67 -12.88 -58.08 11.57
N SER A 68 -11.70 -57.91 12.16
CA SER A 68 -10.67 -58.96 12.22
C SER A 68 -11.02 -60.10 13.19
N SER A 69 -11.73 -59.80 14.28
CA SER A 69 -12.12 -60.78 15.30
C SER A 69 -13.45 -61.49 15.04
N GLU A 70 -14.30 -60.91 14.19
CA GLU A 70 -15.66 -61.42 13.95
C GLU A 70 -15.63 -62.72 13.14
N ILE A 71 -16.61 -63.61 13.39
CA ILE A 71 -16.68 -64.92 12.74
C ILE A 71 -17.81 -64.95 11.71
N THR A 72 -18.92 -64.26 11.98
CA THR A 72 -20.09 -64.27 11.10
C THR A 72 -19.93 -63.29 9.94
N THR A 73 -20.41 -63.70 8.76
CA THR A 73 -20.31 -62.88 7.54
C THR A 73 -21.19 -61.63 7.65
N ASP A 74 -22.41 -61.76 8.19
CA ASP A 74 -23.36 -60.65 8.31
C ASP A 74 -22.81 -59.52 9.20
N GLN A 75 -22.24 -59.84 10.36
CA GLN A 75 -21.66 -58.83 11.25
C GLN A 75 -20.40 -58.20 10.65
N LYS A 76 -19.60 -58.95 9.88
CA LYS A 76 -18.47 -58.37 9.12
C LYS A 76 -18.94 -57.34 8.09
N VAL A 77 -20.00 -57.66 7.35
CA VAL A 77 -20.58 -56.73 6.36
C VAL A 77 -21.09 -55.46 7.06
N ASP A 78 -21.80 -55.59 8.19
CA ASP A 78 -22.26 -54.44 8.99
C ASP A 78 -21.09 -53.54 9.45
N PHE A 79 -19.98 -54.15 9.91
CA PHE A 79 -18.81 -53.39 10.30
C PHE A 79 -18.09 -52.73 9.11
N ILE A 80 -18.10 -53.35 7.94
CA ILE A 80 -17.58 -52.73 6.71
C ILE A 80 -18.42 -51.52 6.30
N ILE A 81 -19.75 -51.60 6.38
CA ILE A 81 -20.65 -50.46 6.12
C ILE A 81 -20.36 -49.32 7.10
N LYS A 82 -20.23 -49.61 8.40
CA LYS A 82 -19.87 -48.61 9.41
C LYS A 82 -18.50 -47.99 9.16
N LYS A 83 -17.52 -48.78 8.71
CA LYS A 83 -16.20 -48.29 8.33
C LYS A 83 -16.28 -47.31 7.15
N ASP A 84 -17.10 -47.64 6.14
CA ASP A 84 -17.30 -46.79 4.98
C ASP A 84 -17.97 -45.46 5.36
N PHE A 85 -18.97 -45.51 6.24
CA PHE A 85 -19.60 -44.31 6.79
C PHE A 85 -18.61 -43.40 7.52
N ILE A 86 -17.77 -43.96 8.40
CA ILE A 86 -16.74 -43.18 9.13
C ILE A 86 -15.71 -42.58 8.16
N LYS A 87 -15.31 -43.32 7.12
CA LYS A 87 -14.43 -42.76 6.07
C LYS A 87 -15.09 -41.57 5.37
N SER A 88 -16.38 -41.66 5.06
CA SER A 88 -17.12 -40.54 4.47
C SER A 88 -17.22 -39.35 5.42
N GLU A 89 -17.41 -39.58 6.72
CA GLU A 89 -17.37 -38.51 7.73
C GLU A 89 -16.00 -37.82 7.80
N ILE A 90 -14.91 -38.58 7.76
CA ILE A 90 -13.53 -38.06 7.73
C ILE A 90 -13.31 -37.17 6.50
N GLU A 91 -13.72 -37.61 5.31
CA GLU A 91 -13.61 -36.80 4.09
C GLU A 91 -14.45 -35.52 4.16
N ASN A 92 -15.69 -35.60 4.67
CA ASN A 92 -16.53 -34.41 4.87
C ASN A 92 -15.89 -33.43 5.88
N LEU A 93 -15.28 -33.94 6.95
CA LEU A 93 -14.58 -33.14 7.94
C LEU A 93 -13.40 -32.38 7.30
N LYS A 94 -12.69 -33.02 6.37
CA LYS A 94 -11.59 -32.40 5.61
C LYS A 94 -12.04 -31.25 4.73
N VAL A 95 -13.13 -31.46 4.01
CA VAL A 95 -13.72 -30.42 3.18
C VAL A 95 -14.22 -29.24 4.04
N ASN A 96 -14.85 -29.52 5.18
CA ASN A 96 -15.32 -28.48 6.11
C ASN A 96 -14.16 -27.69 6.74
N THR A 97 -13.08 -28.38 7.15
CA THR A 97 -11.87 -27.75 7.68
C THR A 97 -11.29 -26.77 6.66
N ASN A 98 -11.12 -27.21 5.42
CA ASN A 98 -10.59 -26.36 4.36
C ASN A 98 -11.53 -25.18 4.05
N THR A 99 -12.85 -25.42 4.00
CA THR A 99 -13.84 -24.36 3.78
C THR A 99 -13.74 -23.24 4.83
N ASP A 100 -13.61 -23.62 6.10
CA ASP A 100 -13.50 -22.65 7.19
C ASP A 100 -12.15 -21.90 7.17
N ILE A 101 -11.05 -22.57 6.80
CA ILE A 101 -9.75 -21.92 6.60
C ILE A 101 -9.80 -20.93 5.43
N SER A 102 -10.37 -21.31 4.30
CA SER A 102 -10.47 -20.43 3.12
C SER A 102 -11.37 -19.23 3.40
N LYS A 103 -12.42 -19.39 4.22
CA LYS A 103 -13.20 -18.25 4.74
C LYS A 103 -12.33 -17.27 5.51
N ILE A 104 -11.52 -17.74 6.47
CA ILE A 104 -10.63 -16.86 7.26
C ILE A 104 -9.67 -16.12 6.32
N ARG A 105 -8.98 -16.85 5.44
CA ARG A 105 -8.00 -16.26 4.51
C ARG A 105 -8.64 -15.19 3.63
N TYR A 106 -9.83 -15.44 3.11
CA TYR A 106 -10.56 -14.49 2.27
C TYR A 106 -10.98 -13.22 3.03
N ILE A 107 -11.49 -13.36 4.27
CA ILE A 107 -11.85 -12.20 5.12
C ILE A 107 -10.61 -11.36 5.43
N LYS A 108 -9.53 -12.00 5.86
CA LYS A 108 -8.29 -11.30 6.21
C LYS A 108 -7.67 -10.66 4.97
N GLY A 109 -7.79 -11.29 3.80
CA GLY A 109 -7.39 -10.70 2.52
C GLY A 109 -8.17 -9.42 2.17
N LEU A 110 -9.48 -9.36 2.40
CA LEU A 110 -10.26 -8.13 2.25
C LEU A 110 -9.82 -7.02 3.20
N GLN A 111 -9.48 -7.36 4.45
CA GLN A 111 -8.94 -6.39 5.40
C GLN A 111 -7.58 -5.84 4.94
N ILE A 112 -6.72 -6.69 4.38
CA ILE A 112 -5.44 -6.26 3.78
C ILE A 112 -5.70 -5.30 2.61
N ILE A 113 -6.65 -5.61 1.71
CA ILE A 113 -7.04 -4.72 0.60
C ILE A 113 -7.48 -3.36 1.13
N LYS A 114 -8.28 -3.33 2.20
CA LYS A 114 -8.72 -2.08 2.86
C LYS A 114 -7.52 -1.27 3.38
N ILE A 115 -6.57 -1.88 4.08
CA ILE A 115 -5.39 -1.15 4.58
C ILE A 115 -4.54 -0.62 3.43
N LEU A 116 -4.29 -1.44 2.40
CA LEU A 116 -3.53 -1.02 1.23
C LEU A 116 -4.20 0.19 0.55
N TYR A 117 -5.53 0.24 0.52
CA TYR A 117 -6.26 1.36 -0.02
C TYR A 117 -6.04 2.66 0.78
N GLU A 118 -6.12 2.61 2.11
CA GLU A 118 -5.83 3.79 2.96
C GLU A 118 -4.38 4.27 2.78
N LYS A 119 -3.43 3.35 2.57
CA LYS A 119 -2.03 3.69 2.30
C LYS A 119 -1.86 4.36 0.94
N VAL A 120 -2.53 3.86 -0.11
CA VAL A 120 -2.55 4.48 -1.44
C VAL A 120 -3.21 5.86 -1.40
N LEU A 121 -4.29 6.05 -0.64
CA LEU A 121 -4.89 7.37 -0.43
C LEU A 121 -3.93 8.33 0.30
N SER A 122 -3.21 7.84 1.30
CA SER A 122 -2.19 8.63 2.00
C SER A 122 -1.06 9.07 1.05
N LEU A 123 -0.66 8.20 0.11
CA LEU A 123 0.28 8.56 -0.97
C LEU A 123 -0.32 9.57 -1.94
N ASP A 124 -1.60 9.45 -2.29
CA ASP A 124 -2.29 10.40 -3.15
C ASP A 124 -2.26 11.80 -2.53
N HIS A 125 -2.58 11.90 -1.24
CA HIS A 125 -2.44 13.15 -0.47
C HIS A 125 -1.00 13.65 -0.40
N HIS A 126 -0.03 12.75 -0.22
CA HIS A 126 1.39 13.09 -0.27
C HIS A 126 1.75 13.74 -1.60
N PHE A 127 1.45 13.10 -2.72
CA PHE A 127 1.77 13.62 -4.06
C PHE A 127 1.00 14.90 -4.40
N ALA A 128 -0.25 15.04 -3.97
CA ALA A 128 -1.01 16.28 -4.11
C ALA A 128 -0.39 17.46 -3.34
N SER A 129 0.33 17.19 -2.25
CA SER A 129 1.05 18.21 -1.47
C SER A 129 2.44 18.54 -2.01
N VAL A 130 2.97 17.76 -2.97
CA VAL A 130 4.30 18.04 -3.54
C VAL A 130 4.23 19.27 -4.45
N ARG A 131 5.30 20.06 -4.40
CA ARG A 131 5.42 21.33 -5.11
C ARG A 131 5.18 21.17 -6.61
N THR A 132 4.41 22.09 -7.18
CA THR A 132 4.09 22.09 -8.61
C THR A 132 5.29 22.57 -9.45
N PHE A 133 5.28 22.27 -10.77
CA PHE A 133 6.27 22.77 -11.73
C PHE A 133 6.52 24.26 -11.60
N THR A 134 5.46 25.03 -11.40
CA THR A 134 5.51 26.48 -11.27
C THR A 134 6.26 26.90 -10.01
N GLU A 135 6.08 26.19 -8.90
CA GLU A 135 6.80 26.46 -7.65
C GLU A 135 8.27 26.07 -7.75
N ILE A 136 8.57 24.91 -8.34
CA ILE A 136 9.95 24.45 -8.53
C ILE A 136 10.73 25.39 -9.46
N ASN A 137 10.10 25.84 -10.56
CA ASN A 137 10.72 26.83 -11.44
C ASN A 137 10.93 28.18 -10.75
N LYS A 138 10.06 28.59 -9.83
CA LYS A 138 10.25 29.84 -9.09
C LYS A 138 11.49 29.79 -8.20
N ILE A 139 11.82 28.62 -7.65
CA ILE A 139 12.99 28.44 -6.77
C ILE A 139 14.28 28.78 -7.53
N SER A 140 14.50 28.25 -8.72
CA SER A 140 15.71 28.53 -9.49
C SER A 140 15.61 29.73 -10.44
N ASN A 141 14.46 30.40 -10.55
CA ASN A 141 14.32 31.55 -11.45
C ASN A 141 14.81 32.85 -10.78
N PRO A 142 15.89 33.47 -11.27
CA PRO A 142 16.48 34.64 -10.65
C PRO A 142 15.55 35.87 -10.67
N ASN A 143 14.60 35.94 -11.60
CA ASN A 143 13.62 37.03 -11.67
C ASN A 143 12.61 37.02 -10.51
N GLN A 144 12.56 35.96 -9.71
CA GLN A 144 11.71 35.91 -8.50
C GLN A 144 12.34 36.63 -7.31
N TYR A 145 13.60 37.04 -7.42
CA TYR A 145 14.35 37.63 -6.32
C TYR A 145 14.49 39.14 -6.50
N PRO A 146 14.04 39.96 -5.51
CA PRO A 146 14.09 41.41 -5.60
C PRO A 146 15.48 41.99 -5.83
N GLU A 147 16.52 41.33 -5.34
CA GLU A 147 17.91 41.76 -5.52
C GLU A 147 18.35 41.68 -6.99
N PHE A 148 17.92 40.62 -7.68
CA PHE A 148 18.20 40.43 -9.11
C PHE A 148 17.45 41.43 -9.97
N GLU A 149 16.15 41.64 -9.71
CA GLU A 149 15.35 42.61 -10.45
C GLU A 149 15.86 44.04 -10.26
N LYS A 150 16.30 44.41 -9.05
CA LYS A 150 16.93 45.73 -8.79
C LYS A 150 18.19 45.94 -9.65
N ILE A 151 19.03 44.92 -9.79
CA ILE A 151 20.25 44.99 -10.59
C ILE A 151 19.91 45.04 -12.08
N LYS A 152 18.96 44.23 -12.53
CA LYS A 152 18.45 44.23 -13.91
C LYS A 152 17.89 45.61 -14.29
N GLU A 153 17.12 46.25 -13.41
CA GLU A 153 16.66 47.62 -13.61
C GLU A 153 17.81 48.64 -13.66
N LEU A 154 18.78 48.54 -12.75
CA LEU A 154 19.92 49.45 -12.68
C LEU A 154 20.78 49.36 -13.94
N ILE A 155 21.05 48.14 -14.41
CA ILE A 155 21.76 47.87 -15.66
C ILE A 155 20.96 48.44 -16.83
N THR A 156 19.65 48.22 -16.88
CA THR A 156 18.77 48.74 -17.95
C THR A 156 18.77 50.27 -17.99
N LYS A 157 18.76 50.94 -16.83
CA LYS A 157 18.81 52.40 -16.70
C LYS A 157 20.17 52.99 -17.12
N LYS A 158 21.27 52.28 -16.89
CA LYS A 158 22.65 52.69 -17.26
C LYS A 158 23.17 52.02 -18.54
N LYS A 159 22.30 51.38 -19.32
CA LYS A 159 22.60 50.71 -20.59
C LYS A 159 22.88 51.74 -21.68
N ASP A 160 23.94 51.54 -22.46
CA ASP A 160 24.15 52.33 -23.67
C ASP A 160 23.11 51.94 -24.73
N LYS A 161 22.32 52.93 -25.17
CA LYS A 161 21.24 52.77 -26.16
C LYS A 161 21.76 52.31 -27.53
N LYS A 162 23.06 52.44 -27.81
CA LYS A 162 23.65 52.07 -29.11
C LYS A 162 24.13 50.62 -29.21
N THR A 163 24.40 49.94 -28.08
CA THR A 163 25.12 48.65 -28.07
C THR A 163 24.44 47.54 -27.27
N GLY A 164 23.39 47.85 -26.50
CA GLY A 164 22.79 46.85 -25.62
C GLY A 164 21.62 46.08 -26.25
N PHE A 165 21.43 44.82 -25.81
CA PHE A 165 20.44 43.90 -26.35
C PHE A 165 19.12 43.95 -25.56
N ASP A 166 18.00 44.16 -26.25
CA ASP A 166 16.65 44.02 -25.67
C ASP A 166 16.09 42.64 -26.03
N ILE A 167 15.91 41.82 -25.00
CA ILE A 167 15.31 40.50 -25.14
C ILE A 167 13.79 40.68 -25.04
N SER A 168 13.04 39.99 -25.88
CA SER A 168 11.58 40.00 -25.81
C SER A 168 11.10 39.51 -24.44
N SER A 169 9.95 40.00 -23.98
CA SER A 169 9.38 39.61 -22.68
C SER A 169 9.21 38.10 -22.51
N ILE A 170 9.02 37.36 -23.62
CA ILE A 170 8.88 35.90 -23.65
C ILE A 170 10.20 35.19 -23.33
N LEU A 171 11.32 35.69 -23.86
CA LEU A 171 12.63 35.11 -23.61
C LEU A 171 13.22 35.58 -22.27
N GLY A 172 12.83 36.77 -21.81
CA GLY A 172 13.26 37.37 -20.54
C GLY A 172 12.67 36.71 -19.29
N SER A 173 11.72 35.77 -19.41
CA SER A 173 11.24 34.95 -18.29
C SER A 173 12.02 33.65 -18.11
N ASN A 174 12.83 33.25 -19.10
CA ASN A 174 13.69 32.07 -19.02
C ASN A 174 14.89 32.37 -18.09
N PRO A 175 15.16 31.53 -17.07
CA PRO A 175 16.24 31.76 -16.11
C PRO A 175 17.62 31.95 -16.75
N TYR A 176 18.02 31.10 -17.69
CA TYR A 176 19.33 31.18 -18.36
C TYR A 176 19.45 32.44 -19.21
N ILE A 177 18.42 32.76 -20.00
CA ILE A 177 18.41 33.96 -20.83
C ILE A 177 18.44 35.22 -19.95
N SER A 178 17.75 35.20 -18.81
CA SER A 178 17.74 36.32 -17.86
C SER A 178 19.13 36.56 -17.28
N VAL A 179 19.82 35.50 -16.85
CA VAL A 179 21.22 35.56 -16.37
C VAL A 179 22.14 36.09 -17.46
N ILE A 180 22.13 35.47 -18.65
CA ILE A 180 23.01 35.84 -19.77
C ILE A 180 22.77 37.30 -20.17
N SER A 181 21.51 37.72 -20.30
CA SER A 181 21.16 39.09 -20.67
C SER A 181 21.63 40.11 -19.64
N THR A 182 21.53 39.78 -18.35
CA THR A 182 21.96 40.65 -17.26
C THR A 182 23.48 40.81 -17.30
N PHE A 183 24.24 39.73 -17.52
CA PHE A 183 25.68 39.78 -17.71
C PHE A 183 26.10 40.56 -18.96
N THR A 184 25.50 40.28 -20.12
CA THR A 184 25.80 40.98 -21.37
C THR A 184 25.51 42.47 -21.25
N ASN A 185 24.36 42.83 -20.67
CA ASN A 185 23.98 44.22 -20.47
C ASN A 185 24.85 44.91 -19.39
N LEU A 186 25.33 44.19 -18.37
CA LEU A 186 26.28 44.71 -17.40
C LEU A 186 27.63 45.06 -18.05
N LEU A 187 28.13 44.22 -18.96
CA LEU A 187 29.40 44.47 -19.66
C LEU A 187 29.37 45.75 -20.49
N VAL A 188 28.26 46.00 -21.20
CA VAL A 188 28.06 47.20 -22.04
C VAL A 188 27.44 48.38 -21.28
N SER A 189 27.19 48.25 -19.97
CA SER A 189 26.68 49.35 -19.15
C SER A 189 27.77 50.39 -18.88
N GLY A 190 27.33 51.64 -18.67
CA GLY A 190 28.19 52.78 -18.31
C GLY A 190 28.66 52.80 -16.86
N LEU A 191 28.56 51.69 -16.13
CA LEU A 191 29.07 51.54 -14.76
C LEU A 191 30.61 51.47 -14.75
N SER A 192 31.24 51.98 -13.68
CA SER A 192 32.67 51.78 -13.43
C SER A 192 32.97 50.31 -13.13
N LYS A 193 34.25 49.91 -13.20
CA LYS A 193 34.67 48.55 -12.87
C LYS A 193 34.32 48.19 -11.42
N GLU A 194 34.58 49.10 -10.50
CA GLU A 194 34.30 48.94 -9.07
C GLU A 194 32.80 48.83 -8.80
N GLU A 195 31.97 49.62 -9.48
CA GLU A 195 30.50 49.52 -9.38
C GLU A 195 30.00 48.16 -9.90
N LYS A 196 30.54 47.66 -11.02
CA LYS A 196 30.17 46.34 -11.57
C LYS A 196 30.49 45.21 -10.60
N ASP A 197 31.67 45.23 -9.98
CA ASP A 197 32.10 44.21 -9.03
C ASP A 197 31.21 44.19 -7.77
N VAL A 198 30.87 45.37 -7.24
CA VAL A 198 29.98 45.50 -6.06
C VAL A 198 28.57 45.00 -6.35
N GLU A 199 28.00 45.31 -7.51
CA GLU A 199 26.67 44.83 -7.86
C GLU A 199 26.67 43.31 -8.14
N LEU A 200 27.69 42.76 -8.81
CA LEU A 200 27.80 41.31 -9.04
C LEU A 200 27.88 40.53 -7.74
N GLN A 201 28.66 40.98 -6.75
CA GLN A 201 28.77 40.32 -5.45
C GLN A 201 27.44 40.21 -4.70
N LYS A 202 26.47 41.10 -4.97
CA LYS A 202 25.15 41.02 -4.36
C LYS A 202 24.38 39.81 -4.84
N ILE A 203 24.46 39.48 -6.14
CA ILE A 203 23.68 38.40 -6.78
C ILE A 203 24.49 37.15 -7.15
N ASP A 204 25.79 37.13 -6.91
CA ASP A 204 26.70 36.03 -7.29
C ASP A 204 26.16 34.65 -6.87
N CYS A 205 25.77 34.52 -5.60
CA CYS A 205 25.16 33.31 -5.06
C CYS A 205 23.84 32.91 -5.74
N LEU A 206 23.02 33.88 -6.11
CA LEU A 206 21.75 33.61 -6.77
C LEU A 206 21.96 33.14 -8.22
N LEU A 207 22.94 33.73 -8.89
CA LEU A 207 23.34 33.36 -10.25
C LEU A 207 23.91 31.94 -10.29
N ASP A 208 24.84 31.63 -9.38
CA ASP A 208 25.42 30.29 -9.23
C ASP A 208 24.34 29.26 -8.89
N PHE A 209 23.46 29.57 -7.93
CA PHE A 209 22.34 28.71 -7.57
C PHE A 209 21.42 28.45 -8.78
N THR A 210 21.03 29.50 -9.50
CA THR A 210 20.20 29.40 -10.72
C THR A 210 20.85 28.48 -11.74
N MET A 211 22.12 28.70 -12.06
CA MET A 211 22.81 27.96 -13.11
C MET A 211 22.98 26.48 -12.78
N ARG A 212 23.27 26.16 -11.52
CA ARG A 212 23.51 24.78 -11.07
C ARG A 212 22.22 24.03 -10.79
N MET A 213 21.28 24.66 -10.09
CA MET A 213 20.10 23.96 -9.59
C MET A 213 18.93 23.89 -10.57
N GLN A 214 18.88 24.71 -11.62
CA GLN A 214 17.72 24.72 -12.54
C GLN A 214 17.45 23.35 -13.19
N ASN A 215 18.49 22.64 -13.66
CA ASN A 215 18.32 21.32 -14.27
C ASN A 215 18.04 20.22 -13.23
N ASP A 216 18.68 20.32 -12.07
CA ASP A 216 18.50 19.40 -10.95
C ASP A 216 17.09 19.46 -10.38
N LEU A 217 16.55 20.67 -10.19
CA LEU A 217 15.17 20.90 -9.77
C LEU A 217 14.16 20.43 -10.81
N ASN A 218 14.43 20.63 -12.10
CA ASN A 218 13.62 20.07 -13.18
C ASN A 218 13.59 18.54 -13.14
N THR A 219 14.73 17.90 -12.84
CA THR A 219 14.83 16.44 -12.70
C THR A 219 13.95 15.95 -11.55
N ILE A 220 14.02 16.60 -10.37
CA ILE A 220 13.16 16.28 -9.23
C ILE A 220 11.69 16.41 -9.60
N TYR A 221 11.31 17.45 -10.35
CA TYR A 221 9.95 17.66 -10.80
C TYR A 221 9.43 16.51 -11.68
N PHE A 222 10.14 16.18 -12.76
CA PHE A 222 9.68 15.17 -13.71
C PHE A 222 9.63 13.78 -13.08
N GLU A 223 10.58 13.45 -12.20
CA GLU A 223 10.61 12.18 -11.48
C GLU A 223 9.50 12.11 -10.43
N THR A 224 9.16 13.23 -9.78
CA THR A 224 7.97 13.29 -8.90
C THR A 224 6.68 13.09 -9.69
N ALA A 225 6.54 13.70 -10.86
CA ALA A 225 5.38 13.53 -11.73
C ALA A 225 5.24 12.08 -12.22
N PHE A 226 6.37 11.41 -12.50
CA PHE A 226 6.39 9.97 -12.78
C PHE A 226 5.85 9.16 -11.60
N LEU A 227 6.33 9.42 -10.38
CA LEU A 227 5.84 8.74 -9.17
C LEU A 227 4.34 8.97 -8.93
N GLN A 228 3.83 10.17 -9.19
CA GLN A 228 2.40 10.48 -9.09
C GLN A 228 1.58 9.65 -10.08
N SER A 229 2.03 9.54 -11.34
CA SER A 229 1.39 8.70 -12.35
C SER A 229 1.42 7.21 -11.98
N SER A 230 2.54 6.75 -11.42
CA SER A 230 2.67 5.37 -10.92
C SER A 230 1.74 5.11 -9.75
N ASN A 231 1.57 6.06 -8.81
CA ASN A 231 0.60 5.94 -7.71
C ASN A 231 -0.83 5.79 -8.22
N GLN A 232 -1.22 6.57 -9.24
CA GLN A 232 -2.54 6.45 -9.86
C GLN A 232 -2.75 5.06 -10.50
N THR A 233 -1.69 4.49 -11.07
CA THR A 233 -1.73 3.13 -11.63
C THR A 233 -1.93 2.08 -10.54
N ILE A 234 -1.22 2.21 -9.41
CA ILE A 234 -1.40 1.34 -8.23
C ILE A 234 -2.83 1.45 -7.68
N LYS A 235 -3.39 2.67 -7.58
CA LYS A 235 -4.78 2.91 -7.17
C LYS A 235 -5.77 2.19 -8.09
N ASN A 236 -5.61 2.33 -9.40
CA ASN A 236 -6.47 1.67 -10.38
C ASN A 236 -6.34 0.13 -10.32
N ASN A 237 -5.12 -0.39 -10.14
CA ASN A 237 -4.90 -1.82 -10.01
C ASN A 237 -5.55 -2.39 -8.73
N LEU A 238 -5.57 -1.62 -7.64
CA LEU A 238 -6.23 -2.01 -6.39
C LEU A 238 -7.75 -2.05 -6.54
N GLU A 239 -8.33 -1.10 -7.27
CA GLU A 239 -9.74 -1.06 -7.62
C GLU A 239 -10.15 -2.30 -8.45
N VAL A 240 -9.33 -2.67 -9.44
CA VAL A 240 -9.52 -3.90 -10.23
C VAL A 240 -9.39 -5.14 -9.35
N LEU A 241 -8.35 -5.20 -8.51
CA LEU A 241 -8.14 -6.31 -7.57
C LEU A 241 -9.37 -6.53 -6.71
N PHE A 242 -9.92 -5.48 -6.11
CA PHE A 242 -11.09 -5.61 -5.24
C PHE A 242 -12.33 -6.12 -5.99
N LYS A 243 -12.58 -5.66 -7.22
CA LYS A 243 -13.67 -6.16 -8.05
C LYS A 243 -13.50 -7.64 -8.40
N GLU A 244 -12.29 -8.05 -8.75
CA GLU A 244 -11.98 -9.46 -9.01
C GLU A 244 -12.09 -10.31 -7.73
N TYR A 245 -11.63 -9.75 -6.61
CA TYR A 245 -11.66 -10.40 -5.30
C TYR A 245 -13.08 -10.69 -4.85
N THR A 246 -13.99 -9.74 -5.03
CA THR A 246 -15.37 -9.81 -4.54
C THR A 246 -16.37 -10.37 -5.56
N LYS A 247 -15.93 -10.66 -6.79
CA LYS A 247 -16.73 -11.29 -7.83
C LYS A 247 -17.36 -12.64 -7.41
N PRO A 248 -16.65 -13.58 -6.74
CA PRO A 248 -17.21 -14.88 -6.35
C PRO A 248 -18.44 -14.76 -5.44
N ILE A 249 -18.43 -13.77 -4.54
CA ILE A 249 -19.51 -13.52 -3.59
C ILE A 249 -20.63 -12.64 -4.19
N GLY A 250 -20.51 -12.24 -5.47
CA GLY A 250 -21.52 -11.45 -6.17
C GLY A 250 -21.67 -10.02 -5.61
N TYR A 251 -20.58 -9.42 -5.16
CA TYR A 251 -20.52 -7.99 -4.87
C TYR A 251 -20.07 -7.23 -6.12
N SER A 252 -20.72 -6.12 -6.45
CA SER A 252 -20.58 -5.46 -7.75
C SER A 252 -20.01 -4.04 -7.69
N LEU A 253 -20.02 -3.40 -6.52
CA LEU A 253 -19.53 -2.04 -6.36
C LEU A 253 -18.00 -1.98 -6.33
N GLY A 254 -17.46 -0.81 -6.64
CA GLY A 254 -16.04 -0.53 -6.56
C GLY A 254 -15.51 -0.44 -5.12
N LEU A 255 -14.19 -0.43 -4.95
CA LEU A 255 -13.56 -0.25 -3.64
C LEU A 255 -13.77 1.17 -3.13
N GLU A 256 -13.66 2.16 -4.01
CA GLU A 256 -13.96 3.55 -3.69
C GLU A 256 -15.40 3.74 -3.19
N GLU A 257 -16.38 3.18 -3.90
CA GLU A 257 -17.80 3.22 -3.53
C GLU A 257 -18.06 2.47 -2.22
N CYS A 258 -17.53 1.24 -2.10
CA CYS A 258 -17.62 0.41 -0.90
C CYS A 258 -17.11 1.17 0.34
N ARG A 259 -16.01 1.92 0.21
CA ARG A 259 -15.47 2.72 1.30
C ARG A 259 -16.34 3.94 1.61
N ASN A 260 -16.79 4.65 0.59
CA ASN A 260 -17.54 5.91 0.77
C ASN A 260 -18.92 5.67 1.38
N GLU A 261 -19.55 4.53 1.08
CA GLU A 261 -20.85 4.12 1.62
C GLU A 261 -20.74 3.24 2.88
N ASP A 262 -19.52 2.92 3.32
CA ASP A 262 -19.22 1.98 4.41
C ASP A 262 -19.89 0.60 4.24
N ASP A 263 -19.93 0.10 2.99
CA ASP A 263 -20.67 -1.10 2.59
C ASP A 263 -19.91 -2.42 2.91
N TRP A 264 -18.95 -2.37 3.83
CA TRP A 264 -18.16 -3.53 4.26
C TRP A 264 -19.04 -4.64 4.88
N ASP A 265 -20.15 -4.26 5.52
CA ASP A 265 -21.11 -5.20 6.08
C ASP A 265 -21.84 -6.00 5.00
N ALA A 266 -22.17 -5.40 3.85
CA ALA A 266 -22.77 -6.13 2.73
C ALA A 266 -21.80 -7.14 2.12
N VAL A 267 -20.51 -6.80 2.02
CA VAL A 267 -19.44 -7.73 1.60
C VAL A 267 -19.39 -8.93 2.55
N SER A 268 -19.40 -8.68 3.86
CA SER A 268 -19.38 -9.72 4.90
C SER A 268 -20.63 -10.63 4.85
N ASN A 269 -21.81 -10.03 4.66
CA ASN A 269 -23.09 -10.75 4.55
C ASN A 269 -23.12 -11.64 3.30
N LYS A 270 -22.69 -11.12 2.14
CA LYS A 270 -22.60 -11.89 0.88
C LYS A 270 -21.61 -13.05 1.00
N LEU A 271 -20.46 -12.83 1.64
CA LEU A 271 -19.50 -13.89 1.91
C LEU A 271 -20.10 -14.98 2.81
N SER A 272 -20.78 -14.59 3.89
CA SER A 272 -21.42 -15.55 4.80
C SER A 272 -22.48 -16.39 4.07
N ALA A 273 -23.31 -15.76 3.24
CA ALA A 273 -24.28 -16.44 2.39
C ALA A 273 -23.60 -17.38 1.37
N TYR A 274 -22.48 -16.98 0.78
CA TYR A 274 -21.70 -17.79 -0.14
C TYR A 274 -21.13 -19.04 0.54
N ILE A 275 -20.54 -18.90 1.73
CA ILE A 275 -20.00 -20.02 2.52
C ILE A 275 -21.11 -20.98 2.96
N GLU A 276 -22.26 -20.46 3.40
CA GLU A 276 -23.40 -21.32 3.72
C GLU A 276 -23.92 -22.10 2.52
N GLY A 277 -24.02 -21.44 1.35
CA GLY A 277 -24.39 -22.07 0.09
C GLY A 277 -23.37 -23.13 -0.34
N MET A 278 -22.09 -22.91 -0.08
CA MET A 278 -21.01 -23.85 -0.32
C MET A 278 -21.14 -25.10 0.56
N LYS A 279 -21.35 -24.94 1.88
CA LYS A 279 -21.53 -26.06 2.83
C LYS A 279 -22.77 -26.92 2.54
N LYS A 280 -23.81 -26.33 1.94
CA LYS A 280 -25.05 -27.03 1.53
C LYS A 280 -24.96 -27.68 0.15
N SER A 281 -23.88 -27.44 -0.59
CA SER A 281 -23.71 -27.91 -1.97
C SER A 281 -23.13 -29.33 -2.03
N PRO A 282 -23.40 -30.11 -3.11
CA PRO A 282 -22.75 -31.40 -3.33
C PRO A 282 -21.22 -31.27 -3.44
N PRO A 283 -20.43 -32.32 -3.12
CA PRO A 283 -18.97 -32.24 -3.03
C PRO A 283 -18.27 -31.64 -4.26
N GLN A 284 -18.70 -32.01 -5.48
CA GLN A 284 -18.12 -31.46 -6.72
C GLN A 284 -18.37 -29.96 -6.88
N LYS A 285 -19.56 -29.49 -6.49
CA LYS A 285 -19.92 -28.07 -6.55
C LYS A 285 -19.25 -27.29 -5.42
N GLN A 286 -19.13 -27.91 -4.24
CA GLN A 286 -18.43 -27.33 -3.09
C GLN A 286 -16.96 -27.05 -3.42
N LEU A 287 -16.25 -28.01 -4.03
CA LEU A 287 -14.87 -27.83 -4.47
C LEU A 287 -14.72 -26.67 -5.46
N LYS A 288 -15.62 -26.55 -6.43
CA LYS A 288 -15.61 -25.44 -7.39
C LYS A 288 -15.77 -24.08 -6.68
N LEU A 289 -16.76 -23.98 -5.79
CA LEU A 289 -17.03 -22.75 -5.05
C LEU A 289 -15.86 -22.38 -4.11
N GLN A 290 -15.16 -23.37 -3.57
CA GLN A 290 -13.96 -23.17 -2.76
C GLN A 290 -12.81 -22.60 -3.61
N ILE A 291 -12.56 -23.19 -4.79
CA ILE A 291 -11.53 -22.68 -5.73
C ILE A 291 -11.82 -21.23 -6.11
N ASP A 292 -13.09 -20.88 -6.34
CA ASP A 292 -13.51 -19.53 -6.73
C ASP A 292 -13.14 -18.47 -5.67
N ILE A 293 -13.10 -18.81 -4.37
CA ILE A 293 -12.66 -17.87 -3.30
C ILE A 293 -11.17 -17.96 -2.98
N GLU A 294 -10.50 -19.06 -3.33
CA GLU A 294 -9.05 -19.19 -3.16
C GLU A 294 -8.28 -18.47 -4.26
N PHE A 295 -8.76 -18.51 -5.51
CA PHE A 295 -8.06 -17.93 -6.65
C PHE A 295 -7.74 -16.42 -6.52
N PRO A 296 -8.63 -15.56 -6.00
CA PRO A 296 -8.32 -14.14 -5.85
C PRO A 296 -7.27 -13.84 -4.77
N ILE A 297 -7.02 -14.78 -3.85
CA ILE A 297 -5.96 -14.66 -2.84
C ILE A 297 -4.58 -14.57 -3.52
N ASP A 298 -4.36 -15.34 -4.60
CA ASP A 298 -3.12 -15.31 -5.37
C ASP A 298 -2.88 -13.92 -6.00
N ARG A 299 -3.96 -13.29 -6.47
CA ARG A 299 -3.92 -11.95 -7.06
C ARG A 299 -3.58 -10.89 -6.02
N LEU A 300 -4.07 -11.05 -4.79
CA LEU A 300 -3.69 -10.18 -3.69
C LEU A 300 -2.17 -10.22 -3.42
N ILE A 301 -1.55 -11.41 -3.42
CA ILE A 301 -0.10 -11.56 -3.23
C ILE A 301 0.70 -10.85 -4.33
N GLN A 302 0.27 -11.02 -5.58
CA GLN A 302 0.90 -10.35 -6.72
C GLN A 302 0.81 -8.84 -6.58
N PHE A 303 -0.37 -8.32 -6.20
CA PHE A 303 -0.56 -6.90 -5.98
C PHE A 303 0.31 -6.36 -4.85
N VAL A 304 0.38 -7.06 -3.71
CA VAL A 304 1.24 -6.65 -2.59
C VAL A 304 2.70 -6.55 -3.03
N THR A 305 3.17 -7.49 -3.86
CA THR A 305 4.54 -7.43 -4.40
C THR A 305 4.73 -6.17 -5.26
N GLN A 306 3.79 -5.89 -6.17
CA GLN A 306 3.83 -4.67 -7.00
C GLN A 306 3.78 -3.38 -6.17
N TYR A 307 2.95 -3.35 -5.13
CA TYR A 307 2.87 -2.23 -4.20
C TYR A 307 4.21 -2.03 -3.46
N ASN A 308 4.80 -3.11 -2.94
CA ASN A 308 6.10 -3.07 -2.28
C ASN A 308 7.21 -2.56 -3.20
N ASP A 309 7.24 -3.02 -4.44
CA ASP A 309 8.20 -2.57 -5.44
C ASP A 309 8.06 -1.07 -5.71
N PHE A 310 6.82 -0.59 -5.87
CA PHE A 310 6.53 0.84 -6.02
C PHE A 310 7.00 1.67 -4.83
N ILE A 311 6.76 1.22 -3.60
CA ILE A 311 7.22 1.95 -2.40
C ILE A 311 8.76 1.96 -2.32
N ASN A 312 9.41 0.83 -2.58
CA ASN A 312 10.87 0.74 -2.57
C ASN A 312 11.49 1.64 -3.65
N GLU A 313 10.89 1.69 -4.84
CA GLU A 313 11.29 2.58 -5.92
C GLU A 313 11.10 4.06 -5.52
N GLY A 314 9.91 4.42 -5.00
CA GLY A 314 9.64 5.76 -4.49
C GLY A 314 10.64 6.22 -3.43
N GLY A 315 10.99 5.34 -2.48
CA GLY A 315 12.03 5.63 -1.48
C GLY A 315 13.40 5.94 -2.11
N LYS A 316 13.81 5.19 -3.14
CA LYS A 316 15.05 5.45 -3.89
C LYS A 316 15.02 6.79 -4.62
N PHE A 317 13.89 7.16 -5.22
CA PHE A 317 13.72 8.48 -5.86
C PHE A 317 13.87 9.61 -4.85
N TYR A 318 13.22 9.54 -3.70
CA TYR A 318 13.37 10.58 -2.66
C TYR A 318 14.80 10.63 -2.08
N GLN A 319 15.49 9.50 -1.95
CA GLN A 319 16.91 9.48 -1.59
C GLN A 319 17.79 10.15 -2.67
N LYS A 320 17.47 9.91 -3.95
CA LYS A 320 18.12 10.58 -5.08
C LYS A 320 17.86 12.10 -5.03
N PHE A 321 16.63 12.54 -4.78
CA PHE A 321 16.30 13.95 -4.64
C PHE A 321 17.08 14.59 -3.50
N ASN A 322 17.17 13.91 -2.35
CA ASN A 322 17.97 14.38 -1.23
C ASN A 322 19.46 14.51 -1.60
N THR A 323 20.02 13.55 -2.34
CA THR A 323 21.40 13.64 -2.84
C THR A 323 21.60 14.84 -3.77
N ILE A 324 20.71 15.04 -4.74
CA ILE A 324 20.72 16.17 -5.68
C ILE A 324 20.69 17.51 -4.92
N LEU A 325 19.81 17.64 -3.93
CA LEU A 325 19.72 18.88 -3.15
C LEU A 325 20.90 19.07 -2.17
N ASN A 326 21.68 18.04 -1.89
CA ASN A 326 22.88 18.15 -1.05
C ASN A 326 24.17 18.27 -1.86
N SER A 327 24.14 18.08 -3.19
CA SER A 327 25.29 18.25 -4.07
C SER A 327 25.54 19.69 -4.51
N TYR A 328 24.78 20.67 -4.01
CA TYR A 328 25.04 22.08 -4.30
C TYR A 328 26.37 22.53 -3.64
N GLU A 329 27.44 22.58 -4.43
CA GLU A 329 28.83 22.78 -3.97
C GLU A 329 29.02 24.06 -3.13
N ASN A 330 28.39 25.16 -3.55
CA ASN A 330 28.57 26.47 -2.91
C ASN A 330 27.59 26.73 -1.76
N GLN A 331 26.87 25.70 -1.28
CA GLN A 331 25.87 25.84 -0.21
C GLN A 331 26.42 26.57 1.01
N LYS A 332 27.63 26.24 1.46
CA LYS A 332 28.25 26.86 2.65
C LYS A 332 28.61 28.33 2.45
N GLN A 333 29.01 28.70 1.23
CA GLN A 333 29.40 30.08 0.90
C GLN A 333 28.17 30.96 0.70
N CYS A 334 27.07 30.38 0.23
CA CYS A 334 25.84 31.08 -0.13
C CYS A 334 24.68 30.88 0.85
N GLU A 335 24.92 30.26 2.01
CA GLU A 335 23.87 29.77 2.92
C GLU A 335 22.86 30.85 3.36
N THR A 336 23.32 32.08 3.57
CA THR A 336 22.51 33.22 3.99
C THR A 336 21.71 33.85 2.84
N LYS A 337 22.09 33.57 1.59
CA LYS A 337 21.46 34.09 0.37
C LYS A 337 20.64 33.04 -0.39
N LEU A 338 20.64 31.79 0.08
CA LEU A 338 19.86 30.73 -0.53
C LEU A 338 18.35 30.95 -0.34
N PRO A 339 17.53 30.56 -1.34
CA PRO A 339 16.08 30.69 -1.23
C PRO A 339 15.50 29.92 -0.05
N ILE A 340 14.53 30.51 0.65
CA ILE A 340 13.86 29.87 1.80
C ILE A 340 13.09 28.63 1.31
N GLU A 341 12.49 28.73 0.14
CA GLU A 341 11.73 27.66 -0.51
C GLU A 341 12.62 26.45 -0.81
N TYR A 342 13.89 26.67 -1.15
CA TYR A 342 14.86 25.60 -1.35
C TYR A 342 15.19 24.88 -0.03
N LYS A 343 15.36 25.61 1.07
CA LYS A 343 15.58 25.01 2.40
C LYS A 343 14.36 24.17 2.83
N LYS A 344 13.16 24.71 2.66
CA LYS A 344 11.92 23.99 2.94
C LYS A 344 11.78 22.73 2.08
N MET A 345 12.11 22.81 0.79
CA MET A 345 12.09 21.63 -0.10
C MET A 345 13.04 20.51 0.37
N LYS A 346 14.22 20.86 0.91
CA LYS A 346 15.16 19.89 1.49
C LYS A 346 14.55 19.19 2.71
N GLU A 347 13.92 19.94 3.60
CA GLU A 347 13.23 19.40 4.78
C GLU A 347 12.06 18.50 4.37
N ASP A 348 11.21 18.95 3.44
CA ASP A 348 10.07 18.20 2.92
C ASP A 348 10.52 16.85 2.32
N ILE A 349 11.63 16.84 1.56
CA ILE A 349 12.21 15.62 0.98
C ILE A 349 12.81 14.70 2.04
N ALA A 350 13.48 15.23 3.06
CA ALA A 350 14.00 14.41 4.16
C ALA A 350 12.87 13.70 4.91
N VAL A 351 11.78 14.41 5.20
CA VAL A 351 10.56 13.82 5.80
C VAL A 351 9.94 12.79 4.87
N ALA A 352 9.89 13.05 3.56
CA ALA A 352 9.37 12.10 2.58
C ALA A 352 10.20 10.80 2.54
N VAL A 353 11.55 10.89 2.61
CA VAL A 353 12.42 9.70 2.70
C VAL A 353 12.03 8.85 3.92
N GLU A 354 11.79 9.45 5.07
CA GLU A 354 11.35 8.73 6.27
C GLU A 354 9.98 8.07 6.06
N LYS A 355 9.01 8.81 5.51
CA LYS A 355 7.66 8.28 5.23
C LYS A 355 7.68 7.09 4.27
N PHE A 356 8.48 7.11 3.22
CA PHE A 356 8.61 5.97 2.30
C PHE A 356 9.28 4.75 2.94
N ASN A 357 10.19 4.96 3.89
CA ASN A 357 10.86 3.86 4.59
C ASN A 357 10.01 3.26 5.72
N VAL A 358 9.11 4.04 6.31
CA VAL A 358 8.36 3.66 7.53
C VAL A 358 6.85 3.64 7.30
N ALA A 359 6.25 4.76 6.89
CA ALA A 359 4.79 4.93 6.90
C ALA A 359 4.08 4.25 5.71
N TYR A 360 4.70 4.26 4.53
CA TYR A 360 4.12 3.71 3.29
C TYR A 360 4.56 2.28 3.01
N LYS A 361 5.72 1.88 3.54
CA LYS A 361 6.19 0.51 3.42
C LYS A 361 5.32 -0.37 4.29
N PRO A 362 4.64 -1.39 3.73
CA PRO A 362 4.08 -2.42 4.53
C PRO A 362 5.25 -3.35 4.85
N VAL A 363 6.06 -2.99 5.85
CA VAL A 363 7.19 -3.83 6.35
C VAL A 363 6.69 -5.25 6.70
N GLU A 364 5.37 -5.35 6.84
CA GLU A 364 4.56 -6.40 7.40
C GLU A 364 4.06 -7.47 6.41
N ILE A 365 4.23 -7.26 5.10
CA ILE A 365 3.79 -8.23 4.07
C ILE A 365 4.94 -8.60 3.13
N ASN A 366 5.99 -9.22 3.67
CA ASN A 366 7.07 -9.80 2.87
C ASN A 366 6.77 -11.26 2.50
N GLY A 367 7.14 -11.60 1.26
CA GLY A 367 6.57 -12.72 0.50
C GLY A 367 6.62 -14.12 1.12
N SER A 368 7.58 -14.46 1.98
CA SER A 368 7.63 -15.81 2.59
C SER A 368 6.51 -16.02 3.61
N LYS A 369 6.35 -15.10 4.56
CA LYS A 369 5.32 -15.18 5.63
C LYS A 369 3.90 -15.10 5.04
N MET A 370 3.69 -14.25 4.03
CA MET A 370 2.39 -14.14 3.36
C MET A 370 2.03 -15.38 2.53
N LYS A 371 3.00 -15.97 1.81
CA LYS A 371 2.79 -17.22 1.06
C LYS A 371 2.52 -18.40 1.99
N GLU A 372 3.30 -18.52 3.07
CA GLU A 372 3.15 -19.58 4.06
C GLU A 372 1.73 -19.57 4.65
N ILE A 373 1.14 -18.40 4.85
CA ILE A 373 -0.16 -18.27 5.52
C ILE A 373 -1.32 -18.39 4.54
N LEU A 374 -1.18 -17.88 3.32
CA LEU A 374 -2.22 -17.96 2.30
C LEU A 374 -2.33 -19.34 1.64
N TYR A 375 -1.22 -20.10 1.58
CA TYR A 375 -1.24 -21.48 1.08
C TYR A 375 -1.13 -22.55 2.19
N GLY A 376 -0.65 -22.20 3.39
CA GLY A 376 -0.35 -23.20 4.42
C GLY A 376 0.89 -24.03 4.09
N ILE A 377 1.78 -23.51 3.24
CA ILE A 377 3.01 -24.20 2.81
C ILE A 377 4.17 -23.61 3.59
N ASN A 378 4.67 -24.36 4.56
CA ASN A 378 6.02 -24.15 5.07
C ASN A 378 6.97 -24.50 3.91
N GLU A 379 7.75 -23.55 3.38
CA GLU A 379 8.80 -23.87 2.39
C GLU A 379 9.92 -24.75 2.98
N PHE A 380 9.77 -25.23 4.23
CA PHE A 380 10.72 -26.03 4.99
C PHE A 380 10.16 -27.37 5.54
N ASP A 381 8.97 -27.84 5.11
CA ASP A 381 8.45 -29.17 5.47
C ASP A 381 8.37 -30.13 4.26
#